data_AF-Q143C1-F1
#
_entry.id   AF-Q143C1-F1
#
_cell.length_a   1.000
_cell.length_b   1.000
_cell.length_c   1.000
_cell.angle_alpha   90.00
_cell.angle_beta   90.00
_cell.angle_gamma   90.00
#
_symmetry.space_group_name_H-M   'P 1'
#
loop_
_entity.id
_entity.type
_entity.pdbx_description
1 polymer ?
#
loop_
_entity_poly.entity_id
_entity_poly.type
_entity_poly.pdbx_seq_one_letter_code
_entity_poly.pdbx_strand_id
1 'polypeptide(L)'
;MLTRTRHLRRLPGRRVSHVGVWPAHVRGMLLAAALGVVIAGCTITPPPRPVVSTPAAALNSATLDQYRDAVARRIIERNPSYVLRGTPQAMLRSLVVVSFTVDRNGRVVESSVYRTNGDDEAESTALATLRRAAPLPQPPGRLLNGRGQLELFEDWLFNDDGKFQLRELASPQAQTID
;
A
#
# COMPACT_ATOMS: atom_id res chain seq x y z
N MET A 1 -4.13 -62.59 -4.59
CA MET A 1 -3.45 -62.35 -5.88
C MET A 1 -2.82 -60.97 -5.81
N LEU A 2 -1.52 -60.92 -5.45
CA LEU A 2 -0.39 -60.55 -6.33
C LEU A 2 -0.46 -59.07 -6.81
N THR A 3 0.52 -58.18 -6.69
CA THR A 3 1.84 -58.10 -6.01
C THR A 3 2.32 -56.65 -6.20
N ARG A 4 3.01 -56.06 -5.20
CA ARG A 4 4.31 -55.34 -5.29
C ARG A 4 4.52 -54.37 -6.49
N THR A 5 5.09 -53.17 -6.35
CA THR A 5 6.50 -52.97 -5.96
C THR A 5 6.83 -51.47 -5.86
N ARG A 6 7.42 -51.05 -4.73
CA ARG A 6 8.12 -49.76 -4.53
C ARG A 6 9.53 -49.86 -5.12
N HIS A 7 10.04 -48.82 -5.77
CA HIS A 7 11.49 -48.61 -5.88
C HIS A 7 11.90 -47.14 -5.77
N LEU A 8 12.53 -46.83 -4.63
CA LEU A 8 13.45 -45.73 -4.41
C LEU A 8 14.75 -45.98 -5.18
N ARG A 9 15.29 -44.96 -5.85
CA ARG A 9 16.71 -44.86 -6.25
C ARG A 9 17.13 -43.40 -6.11
N ARG A 10 17.90 -43.06 -5.07
CA ARG A 10 19.38 -43.06 -4.99
C ARG A 10 20.04 -41.96 -5.83
N LEU A 11 20.42 -40.86 -5.14
CA LEU A 11 21.63 -40.07 -5.41
C LEU A 11 22.87 -40.97 -5.18
N PRO A 12 23.98 -40.82 -5.91
CA PRO A 12 25.08 -40.02 -5.35
C PRO A 12 26.10 -39.41 -6.36
N GLY A 13 26.92 -38.50 -5.84
CA GLY A 13 28.30 -38.25 -6.31
C GLY A 13 28.44 -37.17 -7.38
N ARG A 14 29.54 -36.41 -7.49
CA ARG A 14 30.85 -36.47 -6.83
C ARG A 14 31.54 -35.12 -7.10
N ARG A 15 32.32 -34.67 -6.13
CA ARG A 15 33.18 -33.48 -6.12
C ARG A 15 34.44 -33.68 -7.00
N VAL A 16 35.19 -32.59 -7.21
CA VAL A 16 36.63 -32.42 -7.64
C VAL A 16 36.66 -31.44 -8.84
N SER A 17 36.97 -30.15 -8.65
CA SER A 17 38.27 -29.47 -8.43
C SER A 17 39.23 -29.56 -9.63
N HIS A 18 39.73 -28.42 -10.12
CA HIS A 18 41.11 -28.10 -10.54
C HIS A 18 41.09 -26.69 -11.16
N VAL A 19 41.75 -25.68 -10.56
CA VAL A 19 43.12 -25.20 -10.87
C VAL A 19 43.21 -24.85 -12.37
N GLY A 20 43.23 -23.59 -12.81
CA GLY A 20 44.19 -22.53 -12.51
C GLY A 20 44.79 -22.05 -13.86
N VAL A 21 45.56 -20.95 -13.82
CA VAL A 21 46.47 -20.41 -14.86
C VAL A 21 45.92 -19.26 -15.73
N TRP A 22 46.25 -18.03 -15.31
CA TRP A 22 46.68 -16.93 -16.19
C TRP A 22 48.16 -17.14 -16.55
N PRO A 23 48.63 -16.77 -17.76
CA PRO A 23 49.26 -15.46 -18.01
C PRO A 23 48.85 -14.87 -19.39
N ALA A 24 48.75 -13.54 -19.57
CA ALA A 24 49.81 -12.55 -19.84
C ALA A 24 50.66 -12.82 -21.11
N HIS A 25 51.14 -11.71 -21.70
CA HIS A 25 52.09 -11.48 -22.82
C HIS A 25 51.41 -10.77 -24.02
N VAL A 26 51.40 -9.43 -24.13
CA VAL A 26 52.49 -8.42 -24.22
C VAL A 26 53.05 -8.26 -25.65
N ARG A 27 53.19 -6.98 -26.05
CA ARG A 27 53.89 -6.37 -27.21
C ARG A 27 53.11 -6.26 -28.53
N GLY A 28 53.13 -5.13 -29.25
CA GLY A 28 53.96 -3.93 -29.08
C GLY A 28 53.51 -2.76 -29.97
N MET A 29 53.59 -1.57 -29.38
CA MET A 29 54.26 -0.35 -29.88
C MET A 29 54.32 -0.12 -31.39
N LEU A 30 53.67 0.96 -31.86
CA LEU A 30 54.16 1.81 -32.95
C LEU A 30 53.64 3.26 -32.76
N LEU A 31 54.58 4.20 -32.66
CA LEU A 31 54.43 5.65 -32.64
C LEU A 31 54.11 6.18 -34.04
N ALA A 32 53.19 7.16 -34.16
CA ALA A 32 53.37 8.32 -35.06
C ALA A 32 52.27 9.38 -34.89
N ALA A 33 52.74 10.59 -34.58
CA ALA A 33 52.35 11.90 -35.12
C ALA A 33 50.96 12.52 -34.85
N ALA A 34 51.04 13.80 -34.52
CA ALA A 34 49.98 14.71 -34.12
C ALA A 34 49.05 15.15 -35.25
N LEU A 35 47.78 15.41 -34.90
CA LEU A 35 46.94 16.41 -35.57
C LEU A 35 45.91 16.95 -34.56
N GLY A 36 46.01 18.24 -34.22
CA GLY A 36 44.99 18.95 -33.46
C GLY A 36 43.85 19.38 -34.38
N VAL A 37 42.61 19.11 -33.98
CA VAL A 37 41.42 19.84 -34.41
C VAL A 37 40.48 20.00 -33.22
N VAL A 38 40.22 21.25 -32.88
CA VAL A 38 39.23 21.70 -31.89
C VAL A 38 37.84 21.28 -32.36
N ILE A 39 37.19 20.36 -31.66
CA ILE A 39 35.76 20.13 -31.85
C ILE A 39 35.03 21.03 -30.85
N ALA A 40 34.48 22.11 -31.40
CA ALA A 40 33.59 23.03 -30.73
C ALA A 40 32.54 22.29 -29.92
N GLY A 41 32.34 22.72 -28.67
CA GLY A 41 31.30 22.19 -27.80
C GLY A 41 29.93 22.40 -28.44
N CYS A 42 29.32 21.33 -28.93
CA CYS A 42 27.89 21.30 -29.16
C CYS A 42 27.22 21.40 -27.79
N THR A 43 26.91 22.61 -27.36
CA THR A 43 25.95 22.87 -26.30
C THR A 43 24.58 22.41 -26.80
N ILE A 44 24.29 21.13 -26.65
CA ILE A 44 22.93 20.58 -26.76
C ILE A 44 22.14 21.27 -25.66
N THR A 45 21.48 22.37 -25.99
CA THR A 45 20.50 23.02 -25.12
C THR A 45 19.27 22.12 -25.15
N PRO A 46 18.96 21.38 -24.07
CA PRO A 46 17.76 20.55 -24.06
C PRO A 46 16.56 21.47 -24.22
N PRO A 47 15.56 21.13 -25.06
CA PRO A 47 14.33 21.91 -25.13
C PRO A 47 13.73 22.01 -23.72
N PRO A 48 13.20 23.18 -23.32
CA PRO A 48 12.57 23.34 -22.01
C PRO A 48 11.48 22.29 -21.88
N ARG A 49 11.66 21.36 -20.93
CA ARG A 49 10.65 20.35 -20.60
C ARG A 49 9.35 21.09 -20.28
N PRO A 50 8.23 20.78 -20.94
CA PRO A 50 6.95 21.35 -20.55
C PRO A 50 6.69 21.00 -19.10
N VAL A 51 6.64 22.03 -18.24
CA VAL A 51 6.21 21.91 -16.85
C VAL A 51 4.72 21.60 -16.86
N VAL A 52 4.38 20.32 -16.91
CA VAL A 52 3.00 19.85 -16.78
C VAL A 52 2.55 20.20 -15.37
N SER A 53 1.76 21.26 -15.24
CA SER A 53 1.19 21.69 -13.96
C SER A 53 0.13 20.68 -13.55
N THR A 54 0.32 20.03 -12.40
CA THR A 54 -0.65 19.06 -11.87
C THR A 54 -1.98 19.78 -11.56
N PRO A 55 -3.12 19.28 -12.05
CA PRO A 55 -4.42 19.87 -11.74
C PRO A 55 -4.72 19.86 -10.24
N ALA A 56 -5.36 20.91 -9.72
CA ALA A 56 -5.73 21.01 -8.30
C ALA A 56 -6.59 19.83 -7.81
N ALA A 57 -7.47 19.30 -8.68
CA ALA A 57 -8.28 18.12 -8.39
C ALA A 57 -7.42 16.89 -8.04
N ALA A 58 -6.34 16.64 -8.80
CA ALA A 58 -5.44 15.51 -8.54
C ALA A 58 -4.67 15.67 -7.22
N LEU A 59 -4.27 16.90 -6.88
CA LEU A 59 -3.63 17.20 -5.60
C LEU A 59 -4.59 16.98 -4.41
N ASN A 60 -5.86 17.35 -4.59
CA ASN A 60 -6.90 17.14 -3.58
C ASN A 60 -7.19 15.65 -3.38
N SER A 61 -7.29 14.85 -4.46
CA SER A 61 -7.45 13.40 -4.36
C SER A 61 -6.31 12.76 -3.56
N ALA A 62 -5.06 13.04 -3.92
CA ALA A 62 -3.92 12.45 -3.24
C ALA A 62 -3.84 12.82 -1.75
N THR A 63 -4.31 14.01 -1.37
CA THR A 63 -4.32 14.41 0.04
C THR A 63 -5.55 13.94 0.80
N LEU A 64 -6.67 13.73 0.11
CA LEU A 64 -7.80 13.02 0.69
C LEU A 64 -7.40 11.58 1.04
N ASP A 65 -6.69 10.89 0.15
CA ASP A 65 -6.23 9.51 0.39
C ASP A 65 -5.23 9.45 1.56
N GLN A 66 -4.26 10.37 1.61
CA GLN A 66 -3.36 10.48 2.77
C GLN A 66 -4.10 10.75 4.08
N TYR A 67 -5.17 11.54 4.03
CA TYR A 67 -5.96 11.83 5.21
C TYR A 67 -6.78 10.60 5.66
N ARG A 68 -7.36 9.85 4.71
CA ARG A 68 -8.05 8.58 4.99
C ARG A 68 -7.13 7.57 5.65
N ASP A 69 -5.93 7.35 5.11
CA ASP A 69 -4.91 6.47 5.72
C ASP A 69 -4.58 6.89 7.16
N ALA A 70 -4.36 8.19 7.40
CA ALA A 70 -4.09 8.70 8.74
C ALA A 70 -5.26 8.49 9.72
N VAL A 71 -6.50 8.68 9.26
CA VAL A 71 -7.71 8.42 10.04
C VAL A 71 -7.85 6.93 10.35
N ALA A 72 -7.66 6.06 9.36
CA ALA A 72 -7.75 4.62 9.54
C ALA A 72 -6.69 4.10 10.52
N ARG A 73 -5.44 4.59 10.41
CA ARG A 73 -4.36 4.30 11.39
C ARG A 73 -4.76 4.70 12.80
N ARG A 74 -5.30 5.92 12.96
CA ARG A 74 -5.77 6.40 14.26
C ARG A 74 -6.85 5.50 14.85
N ILE A 75 -7.79 5.01 14.03
CA ILE A 75 -8.84 4.10 14.49
C ILE A 75 -8.22 2.79 14.99
N ILE A 76 -7.32 2.15 14.23
CA ILE A 76 -6.72 0.88 14.68
C ILE A 76 -5.84 1.05 15.92
N GLU A 77 -5.07 2.14 16.01
CA GLU A 77 -4.18 2.43 17.15
C GLU A 77 -4.95 2.57 18.46
N ARG A 78 -6.17 3.11 18.39
CA ARG A 78 -7.03 3.34 19.56
C ARG A 78 -7.92 2.13 19.89
N ASN A 79 -7.92 1.10 19.05
CA ASN A 79 -8.77 -0.08 19.17
C ASN A 79 -8.03 -1.41 18.97
N PRO A 80 -6.82 -1.62 19.55
CA PRO A 80 -5.95 -2.75 19.17
C PRO A 80 -6.54 -4.15 19.45
N SER A 81 -7.49 -4.28 20.38
CA SER A 81 -8.16 -5.54 20.71
C SER A 81 -9.21 -5.98 19.70
N TYR A 82 -9.76 -5.04 18.91
CA TYR A 82 -10.81 -5.30 17.92
C TYR A 82 -10.27 -5.54 16.51
N VAL A 83 -8.97 -5.29 16.30
CA VAL A 83 -8.36 -5.37 14.97
C VAL A 83 -7.89 -6.79 14.68
N LEU A 84 -8.32 -7.32 13.54
CA LEU A 84 -7.83 -8.60 13.04
C LEU A 84 -6.36 -8.47 12.62
N ARG A 85 -5.52 -9.33 13.18
CA ARG A 85 -4.11 -9.46 12.76
C ARG A 85 -3.97 -10.67 11.83
N GLY A 86 -3.51 -10.44 10.61
CA GLY A 86 -3.30 -11.50 9.61
C GLY A 86 -4.21 -11.35 8.40
N THR A 87 -4.37 -12.43 7.64
CA THR A 87 -5.16 -12.45 6.41
C THR A 87 -6.65 -12.48 6.72
N PRO A 88 -7.48 -11.59 6.14
CA PRO A 88 -8.93 -11.66 6.26
C PRO A 88 -9.47 -12.99 5.74
N GLN A 89 -10.57 -13.46 6.33
CA GLN A 89 -11.24 -14.69 5.90
C GLN A 89 -11.87 -14.51 4.50
N ALA A 90 -12.13 -15.61 3.79
CA ALA A 90 -12.62 -15.56 2.41
C ALA A 90 -14.02 -14.92 2.29
N MET A 91 -14.91 -15.16 3.26
CA MET A 91 -16.25 -14.56 3.32
C MET A 91 -16.39 -13.77 4.61
N LEU A 92 -16.49 -12.44 4.54
CA LEU A 92 -16.73 -11.60 5.72
C LEU A 92 -18.07 -11.94 6.38
N ARG A 93 -18.12 -11.90 7.71
CA ARG A 93 -19.37 -11.98 8.50
C ARG A 93 -20.25 -10.77 8.19
N SER A 94 -19.64 -9.58 8.24
CA SER A 94 -20.32 -8.31 8.01
C SER A 94 -19.36 -7.29 7.40
N LEU A 95 -19.92 -6.41 6.57
CA LEU A 95 -19.26 -5.20 6.09
C LEU A 95 -20.13 -4.03 6.52
N VAL A 96 -19.59 -3.17 7.37
CA VAL A 96 -20.27 -1.98 7.86
C VAL A 96 -19.57 -0.75 7.28
N VAL A 97 -20.28 0.04 6.49
CA VAL A 97 -19.80 1.33 6.00
C VAL A 97 -20.34 2.41 6.93
N VAL A 98 -19.45 3.21 7.53
CA VAL A 98 -19.82 4.33 8.38
C VAL A 98 -19.56 5.63 7.62
N SER A 99 -20.57 6.50 7.52
CA SER A 99 -20.37 7.90 7.15
C SER A 99 -20.12 8.72 8.41
N PHE A 100 -19.15 9.61 8.37
CA PHE A 100 -18.87 10.51 9.48
C PHE A 100 -18.28 11.84 9.02
N THR A 101 -18.58 12.89 9.78
CA THR A 101 -18.12 14.26 9.52
C THR A 101 -17.09 14.67 10.56
N VAL A 102 -15.94 15.17 10.09
CA VAL A 102 -14.84 15.65 10.93
C VAL A 102 -14.73 17.17 10.82
N ASP A 103 -14.63 17.86 11.96
CA ASP A 103 -14.36 19.30 11.99
C ASP A 103 -12.87 19.62 11.79
N ARG A 104 -12.55 20.92 11.62
CA ARG A 104 -11.17 21.42 11.51
C ARG A 104 -10.23 21.03 12.66
N ASN A 105 -10.76 20.65 13.82
CA ASN A 105 -9.99 20.26 15.01
C ASN A 105 -9.83 18.74 15.12
N GLY A 106 -10.33 17.97 14.16
CA GLY A 106 -10.30 16.50 14.19
C GLY A 106 -11.41 15.88 15.03
N ARG A 107 -12.44 16.63 15.43
CA ARG A 107 -13.58 16.07 16.18
C ARG A 107 -14.58 15.45 15.21
N VAL A 108 -15.04 14.25 15.51
CA VAL A 108 -16.19 13.64 14.83
C VAL A 108 -17.44 14.34 15.33
N VAL A 109 -18.10 15.11 14.48
CA VAL A 109 -19.29 15.90 14.82
C VAL A 109 -20.59 15.20 14.43
N GLU A 110 -20.51 14.22 13.53
CA GLU A 110 -21.62 13.38 13.09
C GLU A 110 -21.07 12.01 12.67
N SER A 111 -21.83 10.94 12.93
CA SER A 111 -21.49 9.58 12.48
C SER A 111 -22.75 8.72 12.38
N SER A 112 -22.89 7.94 11.31
CA SER A 112 -24.01 7.01 11.11
C SER A 112 -23.60 5.82 10.27
N VAL A 113 -24.33 4.70 10.41
CA VAL A 113 -24.17 3.55 9.51
C VAL A 113 -24.80 3.91 8.16
N TYR A 114 -23.98 3.87 7.10
CA TYR A 114 -24.41 4.11 5.73
C TYR A 114 -24.86 2.83 5.03
N ARG A 115 -24.14 1.72 5.25
CA ARG A 115 -24.45 0.41 4.66
C ARG A 115 -24.04 -0.71 5.61
N THR A 116 -24.84 -1.77 5.65
CA THR A 116 -24.67 -2.93 6.53
C THR A 116 -25.51 -4.11 6.00
N ASN A 117 -25.30 -5.31 6.51
CA ASN A 117 -26.17 -6.47 6.33
C ASN A 117 -27.16 -6.67 7.51
N GLY A 118 -27.23 -5.74 8.46
CA GLY A 118 -28.12 -5.79 9.63
C GLY A 118 -27.53 -6.54 10.83
N ASP A 119 -26.20 -6.57 10.94
CA ASP A 119 -25.50 -7.13 12.09
C ASP A 119 -25.32 -6.06 13.18
N ASP A 120 -26.25 -6.01 14.13
CA ASP A 120 -26.31 -4.99 15.18
C ASP A 120 -25.01 -4.90 16.02
N GLU A 121 -24.34 -6.04 16.25
CA GLU A 121 -23.08 -6.08 17.00
C GLU A 121 -21.95 -5.44 16.20
N ALA A 122 -21.85 -5.76 14.91
CA ALA A 122 -20.87 -5.17 14.01
C ALA A 122 -21.09 -3.65 13.86
N GLU A 123 -22.34 -3.22 13.68
CA GLU A 123 -22.72 -1.81 13.57
C GLU A 123 -22.36 -1.01 14.82
N SER A 124 -22.74 -1.53 15.99
CA SER A 124 -22.42 -0.91 17.28
C SER A 124 -20.90 -0.83 17.49
N THR A 125 -20.17 -1.89 17.13
CA THR A 125 -18.71 -1.95 17.24
C THR A 125 -18.02 -0.94 16.32
N ALA A 126 -18.47 -0.80 15.07
CA ALA A 126 -17.93 0.19 14.13
C ALA A 126 -18.09 1.62 14.66
N LEU A 127 -19.31 2.00 15.07
CA LEU A 127 -19.58 3.32 15.65
C LEU A 127 -18.84 3.55 16.98
N ALA A 128 -18.72 2.55 17.83
CA ALA A 128 -18.01 2.66 19.11
C ALA A 128 -16.50 2.85 18.90
N THR A 129 -15.90 2.13 17.95
CA THR A 129 -14.46 2.19 17.67
C THR A 129 -14.07 3.49 16.99
N LEU A 130 -14.92 4.02 16.10
CA LEU A 130 -14.77 5.38 15.55
C LEU A 130 -14.82 6.44 16.68
N ARG A 131 -15.85 6.39 17.54
CA ARG A 131 -15.98 7.34 18.67
C ARG A 131 -14.77 7.29 19.61
N ARG A 132 -14.23 6.10 19.90
CA ARG A 132 -13.03 5.91 20.73
C ARG A 132 -11.76 6.47 20.08
N ALA A 133 -11.71 6.52 18.75
CA ALA A 133 -10.57 7.06 18.01
C ALA A 133 -10.43 8.58 18.14
N ALA A 134 -11.51 9.27 18.52
CA ALA A 134 -11.52 10.72 18.65
C ALA A 134 -10.52 11.24 19.71
N PRO A 135 -9.90 12.42 19.49
CA PRO A 135 -9.92 13.16 18.23
C PRO A 135 -9.12 12.42 17.13
N LEU A 136 -9.59 12.56 15.90
CA LEU A 136 -8.92 12.15 14.68
C LEU A 136 -7.81 13.15 14.29
N PRO A 137 -6.90 12.79 13.37
CA PRO A 137 -5.95 13.76 12.83
C PRO A 137 -6.68 14.98 12.25
N GLN A 138 -6.07 16.17 12.36
CA GLN A 138 -6.68 17.39 11.83
C GLN A 138 -6.72 17.33 10.29
N PRO A 139 -7.89 17.57 9.66
CA PRO A 139 -7.99 17.55 8.21
C PRO A 139 -7.21 18.72 7.59
N PRO A 140 -6.50 18.50 6.47
CA PRO A 140 -5.91 19.56 5.69
C PRO A 140 -6.97 20.59 5.28
N GLY A 141 -6.70 21.89 5.50
CA GLY A 141 -7.69 22.95 5.28
C GLY A 141 -8.28 23.00 3.87
N ARG A 142 -7.54 22.54 2.85
CA ARG A 142 -8.00 22.47 1.46
C ARG A 142 -9.09 21.42 1.20
N LEU A 143 -9.25 20.44 2.09
CA LEU A 143 -10.31 19.43 2.00
C LEU A 143 -11.59 19.89 2.69
N LEU A 144 -11.51 20.92 3.53
CA LEU A 144 -12.64 21.39 4.30
C LEU A 144 -13.63 22.14 3.40
N ASN A 145 -14.92 21.87 3.61
CA ASN A 145 -16.00 22.65 2.99
C ASN A 145 -16.13 24.04 3.64
N GLY A 146 -17.10 24.84 3.18
CA GLY A 146 -17.36 26.19 3.71
C GLY A 146 -17.70 26.27 5.21
N ARG A 147 -18.08 25.15 5.84
CA ARG A 147 -18.31 25.04 7.30
C ARG A 147 -17.06 24.62 8.07
N GLY A 148 -15.94 24.36 7.39
CA GLY A 148 -14.73 23.84 8.02
C GLY A 148 -14.87 22.36 8.41
N GLN A 149 -15.62 21.59 7.62
CA GLN A 149 -15.90 20.17 7.86
C GLN A 149 -15.53 19.32 6.65
N LEU A 150 -15.26 18.04 6.88
CA LEU A 150 -15.01 17.03 5.86
C LEU A 150 -15.83 15.78 6.18
N GLU A 151 -16.67 15.36 5.23
CA GLU A 151 -17.39 14.08 5.30
C GLU A 151 -16.52 12.96 4.70
N LEU A 152 -16.52 11.81 5.37
CA LEU A 152 -15.76 10.62 5.00
C LEU A 152 -16.63 9.37 5.11
N PHE A 153 -16.19 8.33 4.40
CA PHE A 153 -16.70 6.97 4.49
C PHE A 153 -15.53 6.05 4.78
N GLU A 154 -15.73 5.08 5.66
CA GLU A 154 -14.77 4.00 5.94
C GLU A 154 -15.54 2.68 6.10
N ASP A 155 -14.95 1.56 5.66
CA ASP A 155 -15.57 0.24 5.76
C ASP A 155 -14.87 -0.59 6.85
N TRP A 156 -15.65 -1.08 7.81
CA TRP A 156 -15.24 -2.11 8.77
C TRP A 156 -15.59 -3.48 8.20
N LEU A 157 -14.56 -4.29 7.97
CA LEU A 157 -14.64 -5.64 7.41
C LEU A 157 -14.56 -6.65 8.56
N PHE A 158 -15.70 -7.14 9.03
CA PHE A 158 -15.78 -8.03 10.19
C PHE A 158 -15.66 -9.50 9.82
N ASN A 159 -14.89 -10.24 10.62
CA ASN A 159 -14.80 -11.69 10.62
C ASN A 159 -15.77 -12.31 11.64
N ASP A 160 -15.84 -13.65 11.63
CA ASP A 160 -16.72 -14.42 12.53
C ASP A 160 -16.31 -14.27 14.01
N ASP A 161 -15.03 -13.98 14.27
CA ASP A 161 -14.51 -13.72 15.63
C ASP A 161 -14.81 -12.30 16.15
N GLY A 162 -15.58 -11.52 15.38
CA GLY A 162 -15.98 -10.15 15.73
C GLY A 162 -14.88 -9.12 15.55
N LYS A 163 -13.68 -9.51 15.08
CA LYS A 163 -12.60 -8.57 14.77
C LYS A 163 -12.78 -7.99 13.39
N PHE A 164 -12.30 -6.76 13.19
CA PHE A 164 -12.40 -6.06 11.92
C PHE A 164 -11.04 -5.70 11.33
N GLN A 165 -11.05 -5.46 10.01
CA GLN A 165 -10.05 -4.67 9.31
C GLN A 165 -10.72 -3.44 8.71
N LEU A 166 -10.00 -2.34 8.61
CA LEU A 166 -10.45 -1.16 7.87
C LEU A 166 -10.06 -1.32 6.40
N ARG A 167 -10.97 -1.00 5.48
CA ARG A 167 -10.70 -1.13 4.03
C ARG A 167 -9.46 -0.38 3.61
N GLU A 168 -9.26 0.83 4.14
CA GLU A 168 -8.11 1.68 3.82
C GLU A 168 -6.77 1.01 4.15
N LEU A 169 -6.74 0.13 5.15
CA LEU A 169 -5.53 -0.57 5.61
C LEU A 169 -5.50 -2.05 5.23
N ALA A 170 -6.59 -2.58 4.71
CA ALA A 170 -6.68 -3.97 4.32
C ALA A 170 -5.91 -4.19 3.01
N SER A 171 -5.13 -5.27 2.96
CA SER A 171 -4.59 -5.73 1.69
C SER A 171 -5.74 -6.03 0.71
N PRO A 172 -5.55 -5.79 -0.60
CA PRO A 172 -6.53 -6.20 -1.60
C PRO A 172 -6.91 -7.66 -1.39
N GLN A 173 -8.21 -7.93 -1.27
CA GLN A 173 -8.71 -9.30 -1.23
C GLN A 173 -8.35 -9.96 -2.57
N ALA A 174 -7.79 -11.17 -2.52
CA ALA A 174 -7.36 -11.89 -3.72
C ALA A 174 -8.50 -11.89 -4.74
N GLN A 175 -8.22 -11.36 -5.94
CA GLN A 175 -9.15 -11.47 -7.05
C GLN A 175 -9.11 -12.93 -7.52
N THR A 176 -10.06 -13.75 -7.06
CA THR A 176 -10.37 -15.00 -7.74
C THR A 176 -11.04 -14.60 -9.05
N ILE A 177 -10.24 -14.45 -10.11
CA ILE A 177 -10.71 -14.43 -11.49
C ILE A 177 -10.36 -15.83 -12.02
N ASP A 178 -11.41 -16.59 -12.34
CA ASP A 178 -11.31 -17.87 -13.06
C ASP A 178 -10.70 -17.69 -14.46
#